data_AF-A0A9P6PC13-F1
#
_entry.id   AF-A0A9P6PC13-F1
#
_cell.length_a   1.000
_cell.length_b   1.000
_cell.length_c   1.000
_cell.angle_alpha   90.00
_cell.angle_beta   90.00
_cell.angle_gamma   90.00
#
_symmetry.space_group_name_H-M   'P 1'
#
loop_
_entity.id
_entity.type
_entity.pdbx_description
1 polymer ?
#
loop_
_entity_poly.entity_id
_entity_poly.type
_entity_poly.pdbx_seq_one_letter_code
_entity_poly.pdbx_strand_id
1 'polypeptide(L)'
;MSIIDISEVKPGSHVTLHYRLSLDGGADIVNTFDDKPATLLLGAGQLAGPLEDILLGMKVGHHSTIRLMPEQAFGLRNPELIQKISLATLRENSMVGEDFSPGDLVEFNAPDGARYASVLKEVGQTYALFDFNHPLAGQLLTFEVQIIGILEILLAQPRGFCAGVGRAIEIVERALTLFGSPIYVRHEIVHNAYVVEDLRRKGAVFVESLDEVPNGATLIFSAHGVPKAVCASAVERGLRVFDATCPLVTKVHMEVAKLRADGFDIVMVGHRGHPEVEGTMGQASAGMHLVETVGDVAALQVADSDRIAYVTQTTLSIDDAMEVISALKARFPAIREPKKQDICYATQNRQDAVKFMAPQCDVVIVVGSPNSSNSNRLREVAEKRGVPAYRVDAPEQIDPAWLGGKQRVGVTAGASAPEALAQAVVERLRELGACHVRTLDGIQENVSFPLPKGLALPA
;
A
#
# COMPACT_ATOMS: atom_id res chain seq x y z
N MET A 1 18.14 -4.00 20.40
CA MET A 1 19.37 -3.86 19.58
C MET A 1 19.09 -2.76 18.57
N SER A 2 19.87 -1.68 18.58
CA SER A 2 19.80 -0.64 17.56
C SER A 2 20.13 -1.29 16.22
N ILE A 3 19.16 -1.42 15.33
CA ILE A 3 19.40 -1.82 13.93
C ILE A 3 20.28 -0.70 13.36
N ILE A 4 21.53 -1.00 13.03
CA ILE A 4 22.42 -0.05 12.37
C ILE A 4 21.79 0.22 10.99
N ASP A 5 21.31 1.44 10.78
CA ASP A 5 20.78 1.87 9.49
C ASP A 5 21.96 1.94 8.51
N ILE A 6 22.00 0.99 7.57
CA ILE A 6 23.03 0.89 6.54
C ILE A 6 22.64 1.62 5.26
N SER A 7 21.52 2.35 5.26
CA SER A 7 21.02 3.03 4.07
C SER A 7 22.01 4.09 3.61
N GLU A 8 22.32 4.07 2.31
CA GLU A 8 23.19 5.03 1.64
C GLU A 8 22.37 5.85 0.63
N VAL A 9 22.70 7.13 0.46
CA VAL A 9 22.02 7.99 -0.51
C VAL A 9 22.31 7.50 -1.92
N LYS A 10 21.26 7.28 -2.70
CA LYS A 10 21.29 6.88 -4.12
C LYS A 10 20.56 7.90 -4.99
N PRO A 11 20.79 7.94 -6.31
CA PRO A 11 19.96 8.73 -7.21
C PRO A 11 18.47 8.43 -7.01
N GLY A 12 17.64 9.47 -6.92
CA GLY A 12 16.20 9.35 -6.64
C GLY A 12 15.83 9.18 -5.16
N SER A 13 16.78 9.15 -4.22
CA SER A 13 16.45 9.00 -2.80
C SER A 13 15.73 10.22 -2.24
N HIS A 14 14.69 9.99 -1.42
CA HIS A 14 14.21 11.00 -0.48
C HIS A 14 15.14 11.04 0.74
N VAL A 15 15.91 12.11 0.85
CA VAL A 15 16.90 12.32 1.90
C VAL A 15 16.41 13.41 2.83
N THR A 16 16.31 13.10 4.12
CA THR A 16 16.16 14.12 5.17
C THR A 16 17.55 14.49 5.65
N LEU A 17 17.90 15.77 5.61
CA LEU A 17 19.23 16.26 6.00
C LEU A 17 19.17 17.67 6.60
N HIS A 18 20.12 17.96 7.47
CA HIS A 18 20.55 19.35 7.67
C HIS A 18 21.67 19.65 6.69
N TYR A 19 21.64 20.83 6.09
CA TYR A 19 22.76 21.41 5.37
C TYR A 19 22.91 22.90 5.63
N ARG A 20 24.13 23.37 5.41
CA ARG A 20 24.52 24.78 5.39
C ARG A 20 25.44 25.01 4.20
N LEU A 21 25.14 26.05 3.43
CA LEU A 21 26.00 26.54 2.37
C LEU A 21 26.45 27.94 2.75
N SER A 22 27.76 28.17 2.84
CA SER A 22 28.34 29.45 3.25
C SER A 22 29.47 29.89 2.32
N LEU A 23 29.69 31.20 2.25
CA LEU A 23 30.85 31.81 1.57
C LEU A 23 32.12 31.61 2.42
N ASP A 24 33.30 31.68 1.80
CA ASP A 24 34.61 31.56 2.50
C ASP A 24 34.81 32.56 3.66
N GLY A 25 34.05 33.67 3.68
CA GLY A 25 34.00 34.64 4.77
C GLY A 25 33.09 34.28 5.95
N GLY A 26 32.46 33.10 5.94
CA GLY A 26 31.58 32.59 7.01
C GLY A 26 30.13 33.10 6.97
N ALA A 27 29.74 33.83 5.93
CA ALA A 27 28.35 34.24 5.75
C ALA A 27 27.52 33.10 5.18
N ASP A 28 26.45 32.71 5.91
CA ASP A 28 25.51 31.68 5.49
C ASP A 28 24.63 32.18 4.33
N ILE A 29 24.56 31.37 3.27
CA ILE A 29 23.62 31.54 2.16
C ILE A 29 22.32 30.81 2.51
N VAL A 30 22.45 29.58 3.00
CA VAL A 30 21.36 28.75 3.55
C VAL A 30 21.92 28.01 4.75
N ASN A 31 21.11 27.88 5.80
CA ASN A 31 21.43 27.12 6.98
C ASN A 31 20.15 26.50 7.55
N THR A 32 20.11 25.17 7.64
CA THR A 32 18.97 24.43 8.21
C THR A 32 19.28 23.82 9.57
N PHE A 33 20.51 23.94 10.09
CA PHE A 33 20.89 23.35 11.38
C PHE A 33 20.18 24.00 12.57
N ASP A 34 19.70 25.24 12.40
CA ASP A 34 18.97 26.00 13.41
C ASP A 34 17.43 25.93 13.22
N ASP A 35 16.94 25.12 12.28
CA ASP A 35 15.51 24.93 11.97
C ASP A 35 15.21 23.43 11.71
N LYS A 36 14.05 23.10 11.11
CA LYS A 36 13.70 21.74 10.70
C LYS A 36 14.61 21.26 9.57
N PRO A 37 15.01 19.98 9.56
CA PRO A 37 15.79 19.42 8.48
C PRO A 37 15.01 19.48 7.16
N ALA A 38 15.72 19.71 6.07
CA ALA A 38 15.15 19.68 4.74
C ALA A 38 14.91 18.23 4.30
N THR A 39 13.87 18.01 3.49
CA THR A 39 13.63 16.74 2.80
C THR A 39 13.73 16.99 1.31
N LEU A 40 14.68 16.33 0.65
CA LEU A 40 15.01 16.51 -0.76
C LEU A 40 14.82 15.20 -1.53
N LEU A 41 14.26 15.28 -2.73
CA LEU A 41 14.28 14.22 -3.74
C LEU A 41 15.49 14.44 -4.66
N LEU A 42 16.52 13.59 -4.52
CA LEU A 42 17.75 13.67 -5.30
C LEU A 42 17.46 13.49 -6.80
N GLY A 43 17.84 14.47 -7.61
CA GLY A 43 17.58 14.54 -9.05
C GLY A 43 16.37 15.39 -9.44
N ALA A 44 15.60 15.92 -8.47
CA ALA A 44 14.46 16.79 -8.74
C ALA A 44 14.83 18.27 -8.93
N GLY A 45 16.12 18.62 -8.83
CA GLY A 45 16.60 20.00 -8.95
C GLY A 45 16.28 20.89 -7.75
N GLN A 46 15.99 20.27 -6.59
CA GLN A 46 15.75 21.00 -5.33
C GLN A 46 17.06 21.47 -4.68
N LEU A 47 18.17 20.86 -5.06
CA LEU A 47 19.52 21.28 -4.73
C LEU A 47 20.34 21.34 -6.03
N ALA A 48 21.36 22.20 -6.08
CA ALA A 48 22.21 22.30 -7.28
C ALA A 48 22.89 20.94 -7.55
N GLY A 49 22.92 20.51 -8.81
CA GLY A 49 23.42 19.18 -9.21
C GLY A 49 24.76 18.78 -8.58
N PRO A 50 25.81 19.63 -8.60
CA PRO A 50 27.10 19.29 -7.97
C PRO A 50 27.02 19.08 -6.46
N LEU A 51 26.06 19.73 -5.77
CA LEU A 51 25.82 19.51 -4.35
C LEU A 51 25.04 18.21 -4.10
N GLU A 52 24.13 17.84 -5.00
CA GLU A 52 23.45 16.53 -4.96
C GLU A 52 24.44 15.38 -5.16
N ASP A 53 25.38 15.51 -6.10
CA ASP A 53 26.41 14.51 -6.39
C ASP A 53 27.27 14.19 -5.16
N ILE A 54 27.53 15.19 -4.32
CA ILE A 54 28.27 15.04 -3.06
C ILE A 54 27.52 14.14 -2.08
N LEU A 55 26.19 14.19 -2.05
CA LEU A 55 25.40 13.42 -1.10
C LEU A 55 25.43 11.92 -1.42
N LEU A 56 25.69 11.55 -2.67
CA LEU A 56 25.67 10.16 -3.12
C LEU A 56 26.65 9.29 -2.31
N GLY A 57 26.18 8.14 -1.82
CA GLY A 57 26.94 7.21 -1.00
C GLY A 57 27.08 7.61 0.48
N MET A 58 26.64 8.81 0.89
CA MET A 58 26.57 9.17 2.31
C MET A 58 25.53 8.29 3.02
N LYS A 59 25.78 7.96 4.29
CA LYS A 59 24.90 7.11 5.10
C LYS A 59 24.10 7.93 6.11
N VAL A 60 22.99 7.39 6.60
CA VAL A 60 22.26 7.99 7.73
C VAL A 60 23.22 8.20 8.92
N GLY A 61 23.18 9.41 9.49
CA GLY A 61 24.10 9.85 10.55
C GLY A 61 25.44 10.41 10.06
N HIS A 62 25.74 10.36 8.76
CA HIS A 62 26.94 10.98 8.20
C HIS A 62 26.87 12.50 8.36
N HIS A 63 27.92 13.11 8.91
CA HIS A 63 28.09 14.56 9.01
C HIS A 63 29.47 14.93 8.46
N SER A 64 29.50 15.84 7.49
CA SER A 64 30.75 16.34 6.92
C SER A 64 30.65 17.80 6.50
N THR A 65 31.80 18.43 6.41
CA THR A 65 31.97 19.80 5.91
C THR A 65 32.96 19.75 4.76
N ILE A 66 32.54 20.23 3.60
CA ILE A 66 33.28 20.11 2.34
C ILE A 66 33.51 21.51 1.79
N ARG A 67 34.77 21.81 1.46
CA ARG A 67 35.13 23.06 0.79
C ARG A 67 35.06 22.86 -0.72
N LEU A 68 34.29 23.70 -1.40
CA LEU A 68 33.99 23.59 -2.81
C LEU A 68 34.69 24.72 -3.57
N MET A 69 35.55 24.33 -4.51
CA MET A 69 36.07 25.23 -5.53
C MET A 69 34.93 25.69 -6.45
N PRO A 70 35.02 26.87 -7.08
CA PRO A 70 33.98 27.37 -7.98
C PRO A 70 33.54 26.33 -9.03
N GLU A 71 34.48 25.61 -9.63
CA GLU A 71 34.26 24.56 -10.63
C GLU A 71 33.43 23.37 -10.10
N GLN A 72 33.46 23.14 -8.78
CA GLN A 72 32.76 22.05 -8.10
C GLN A 72 31.38 22.48 -7.58
N ALA A 73 31.00 23.75 -7.71
CA ALA A 73 29.73 24.29 -7.25
C ALA A 73 28.98 24.99 -8.39
N PHE A 74 29.12 26.30 -8.54
CA PHE A 74 28.35 27.11 -9.50
C PHE A 74 29.17 27.55 -10.73
N GLY A 75 30.30 26.88 -10.96
CA GLY A 75 31.22 27.16 -12.05
C GLY A 75 32.12 28.37 -11.82
N LEU A 76 33.09 28.52 -12.71
CA LEU A 76 33.84 29.78 -12.84
C LEU A 76 32.94 30.84 -13.45
N ARG A 77 33.18 32.10 -13.08
CA ARG A 77 32.55 33.22 -13.76
C ARG A 77 33.03 33.25 -15.21
N ASN A 78 32.10 33.23 -16.15
CA ASN A 78 32.37 33.34 -17.58
C ASN A 78 32.20 34.82 -18.01
N PRO A 79 33.28 35.49 -18.47
CA PRO A 79 33.19 36.84 -19.01
C PRO A 79 32.27 36.98 -20.23
N GLU A 80 32.10 35.91 -21.02
CA GLU A 80 31.21 35.90 -22.20
C GLU A 80 29.72 35.92 -21.83
N LEU A 81 29.38 35.58 -20.58
CA LEU A 81 28.04 35.72 -20.04
C LEU A 81 27.76 37.14 -19.53
N ILE A 82 28.73 38.06 -19.65
CA ILE A 82 28.51 39.48 -19.43
C ILE A 82 28.22 40.11 -20.79
N GLN A 83 26.93 40.32 -21.09
CA GLN A 83 26.47 40.67 -22.42
C GLN A 83 25.85 42.05 -22.48
N LYS A 84 26.14 42.77 -23.57
CA LYS A 84 25.48 44.03 -23.89
C LYS A 84 24.19 43.73 -24.62
N ILE A 85 23.08 44.19 -24.06
CA ILE A 85 21.77 44.15 -24.68
C ILE A 85 21.41 45.56 -25.12
N SER A 86 20.90 45.73 -26.33
CA SER A 86 20.46 47.05 -26.80
C SER A 86 19.26 47.53 -25.97
N LEU A 87 19.15 48.84 -25.73
CA LEU A 87 17.99 49.36 -24.98
C LEU A 87 16.66 49.09 -25.69
N ALA A 88 16.67 48.95 -27.03
CA ALA A 88 15.49 48.54 -27.80
C ALA A 88 15.09 47.10 -27.46
N THR A 89 16.04 46.15 -27.52
CA THR A 89 15.83 44.74 -27.17
C THR A 89 15.41 44.58 -25.72
N LEU A 90 16.00 45.34 -24.79
CA LEU A 90 15.60 45.33 -23.39
C LEU A 90 14.13 45.72 -23.25
N ARG A 91 13.71 46.87 -23.81
CA ARG A 91 12.32 47.35 -23.76
C ARG A 91 11.31 46.40 -24.41
N GLU A 92 11.71 45.70 -25.47
CA GLU A 92 10.86 44.73 -26.16
C GLU A 92 10.66 43.43 -25.37
N ASN A 93 11.61 43.04 -24.53
CA ASN A 93 11.65 41.71 -23.91
C ASN A 93 11.60 41.71 -22.36
N SER A 94 11.73 42.87 -21.71
CA SER A 94 11.48 43.07 -20.27
C SER A 94 10.04 43.52 -20.03
N MET A 95 9.47 43.24 -18.85
CA MET A 95 8.16 43.78 -18.49
C MET A 95 8.16 45.31 -18.57
N VAL A 96 7.19 45.86 -19.30
CA VAL A 96 7.17 47.26 -19.74
C VAL A 96 6.87 48.20 -18.57
N GLY A 97 7.80 49.11 -18.23
CA GLY A 97 7.51 50.28 -17.39
C GLY A 97 8.54 50.68 -16.32
N GLU A 98 9.66 49.97 -16.16
CA GLU A 98 10.57 50.21 -15.03
C GLU A 98 11.81 51.04 -15.40
N ASP A 99 12.14 52.01 -14.55
CA ASP A 99 13.45 52.68 -14.55
C ASP A 99 14.49 51.72 -13.97
N PHE A 100 15.22 51.01 -14.83
CA PHE A 100 16.22 50.03 -14.40
C PHE A 100 17.46 50.70 -13.80
N SER A 101 17.88 50.21 -12.64
CA SER A 101 19.08 50.60 -11.93
C SER A 101 20.12 49.46 -11.90
N PRO A 102 21.43 49.77 -12.01
CA PRO A 102 22.47 48.78 -11.76
C PRO A 102 22.25 48.05 -10.42
N GLY A 103 22.19 46.72 -10.47
CA GLY A 103 21.86 45.83 -9.35
C GLY A 103 20.52 45.13 -9.49
N ASP A 104 19.61 45.64 -10.34
CA ASP A 104 18.30 45.06 -10.53
C ASP A 104 18.36 43.67 -11.16
N LEU A 105 17.50 42.77 -10.66
CA LEU A 105 17.30 41.45 -11.23
C LEU A 105 16.21 41.56 -12.29
N VAL A 106 16.58 41.37 -13.56
CA VAL A 106 15.70 41.55 -14.70
C VAL A 106 15.40 40.19 -15.33
N GLU A 107 14.11 39.89 -15.49
CA GLU A 107 13.66 38.71 -16.22
C GLU A 107 13.51 39.01 -17.72
N PHE A 108 14.07 38.12 -18.53
CA PHE A 108 14.00 38.15 -19.99
C PHE A 108 13.15 36.99 -20.48
N ASN A 109 12.26 37.25 -21.44
CA ASN A 109 11.64 36.19 -22.23
C ASN A 109 12.54 35.89 -23.43
N ALA A 110 13.00 34.65 -23.54
CA ALA A 110 13.74 34.19 -24.71
C ALA A 110 12.77 33.86 -25.87
N PRO A 111 13.26 33.87 -27.13
CA PRO A 111 12.42 33.60 -28.31
C PRO A 111 11.77 32.21 -28.33
N ASP A 112 12.33 31.26 -27.59
CA ASP A 112 11.81 29.90 -27.40
C ASP A 112 10.74 29.80 -26.29
N GLY A 113 10.43 30.91 -25.62
CA GLY A 113 9.47 30.99 -24.53
C GLY A 113 10.06 30.73 -23.14
N ALA A 114 11.36 30.42 -23.02
CA ALA A 114 12.03 30.28 -21.73
C ALA A 114 12.21 31.63 -21.04
N ARG A 115 12.24 31.65 -19.70
CA ARG A 115 12.53 32.85 -18.91
C ARG A 115 13.89 32.73 -18.25
N TYR A 116 14.69 33.79 -18.34
CA TYR A 116 16.00 33.87 -17.70
C TYR A 116 16.09 35.14 -16.86
N ALA A 117 16.55 35.03 -15.62
CA ALA A 117 16.83 36.16 -14.76
C ALA A 117 18.32 36.52 -14.82
N SER A 118 18.65 37.81 -14.91
CA SER A 118 20.04 38.28 -14.87
C SER A 118 20.17 39.60 -14.13
N VAL A 119 21.39 39.93 -13.71
CA VAL A 119 21.65 41.14 -12.93
C VAL A 119 22.11 42.25 -13.86
N LEU A 120 21.40 43.38 -13.86
CA LEU A 120 21.82 44.59 -14.56
C LEU A 120 23.08 45.15 -13.92
N LYS A 121 24.17 45.27 -14.68
CA LYS A 121 25.47 45.78 -14.22
C LYS A 121 25.65 47.26 -14.50
N GLU A 122 25.17 47.73 -15.64
CA GLU A 122 25.41 49.09 -16.13
C GLU A 122 24.35 49.46 -17.17
N VAL A 123 23.90 50.72 -17.16
CA VAL A 123 23.07 51.29 -18.22
C VAL A 123 23.87 52.37 -18.94
N GLY A 124 24.16 52.14 -20.21
CA GLY A 124 24.78 53.11 -21.11
C GLY A 124 23.74 53.88 -21.92
N GLN A 125 24.19 54.73 -22.85
CA GLN A 125 23.29 55.57 -23.67
C GLN A 125 22.45 54.75 -24.67
N THR A 126 22.97 53.63 -25.17
CA THR A 126 22.32 52.79 -26.20
C THR A 126 22.26 51.30 -25.83
N TYR A 127 22.88 50.90 -24.71
CA TYR A 127 22.95 49.53 -24.24
C TYR A 127 22.73 49.43 -22.73
N ALA A 128 22.42 48.22 -22.27
CA ALA A 128 22.50 47.81 -20.89
C ALA A 128 23.39 46.56 -20.79
N LEU A 129 24.26 46.51 -19.80
CA LEU A 129 25.18 45.38 -19.57
C LEU A 129 24.57 44.45 -18.54
N PHE A 130 24.35 43.19 -18.90
CA PHE A 130 23.78 42.18 -18.02
C PHE A 130 24.80 41.11 -17.69
N ASP A 131 24.77 40.62 -16.45
CA ASP A 131 25.53 39.47 -16.00
C ASP A 131 24.62 38.25 -15.86
N PHE A 132 24.80 37.29 -16.76
CA PHE A 132 24.07 36.02 -16.80
C PHE A 132 24.77 34.90 -16.02
N ASN A 133 25.88 35.18 -15.33
CA ASN A 133 26.48 34.21 -14.44
C ASN A 133 25.55 33.92 -13.24
N HIS A 134 25.62 32.70 -12.70
CA HIS A 134 25.00 32.41 -11.41
C HIS A 134 25.58 33.36 -10.35
N PRO A 135 24.78 33.88 -9.38
CA PRO A 135 25.28 34.83 -8.37
C PRO A 135 26.46 34.31 -7.54
N LEU A 136 26.57 32.99 -7.39
CA LEU A 136 27.66 32.30 -6.68
C LEU A 136 28.79 31.80 -7.60
N ALA A 137 28.76 32.07 -8.90
CA ALA A 137 29.82 31.67 -9.82
C ALA A 137 31.15 32.37 -9.46
N GLY A 138 32.24 31.61 -9.47
CA GLY A 138 33.56 32.09 -9.06
C GLY A 138 33.76 32.21 -7.54
N GLN A 139 32.75 31.92 -6.72
CA GLN A 139 32.87 31.96 -5.25
C GLN A 139 33.40 30.63 -4.70
N LEU A 140 34.24 30.72 -3.67
CA LEU A 140 34.63 29.57 -2.87
C LEU A 140 33.57 29.34 -1.78
N LEU A 141 33.05 28.13 -1.71
CA LEU A 141 31.93 27.80 -0.82
C LEU A 141 32.32 26.71 0.17
N THR A 142 31.62 26.71 1.30
CA THR A 142 31.65 25.59 2.26
C THR A 142 30.25 24.99 2.33
N PHE A 143 30.17 23.69 2.07
CA PHE A 143 28.95 22.91 2.17
C PHE A 143 29.07 21.95 3.35
N GLU A 144 28.33 22.24 4.42
CA GLU A 144 28.18 21.37 5.57
C GLU A 144 26.88 20.59 5.43
N VAL A 145 26.92 19.28 5.67
CA VAL A 145 25.75 18.41 5.56
C VAL A 145 25.75 17.34 6.63
N GLN A 146 24.58 17.07 7.19
CA GLN A 146 24.29 15.96 8.08
C GLN A 146 23.08 15.19 7.56
N ILE A 147 23.27 13.92 7.18
CA ILE A 147 22.18 13.04 6.75
C ILE A 147 21.40 12.56 7.98
N ILE A 148 20.13 12.93 8.06
CA ILE A 148 19.23 12.58 9.17
C ILE A 148 18.46 11.29 8.89
N GLY A 149 18.07 11.05 7.64
CA GLY A 149 17.33 9.85 7.27
C GLY A 149 17.21 9.69 5.75
N ILE A 150 16.93 8.46 5.33
CA ILE A 150 16.62 8.13 3.94
C ILE A 150 15.33 7.31 3.96
N LEU A 151 14.36 7.65 3.11
CA LEU A 151 13.07 6.98 3.08
C LEU A 151 13.24 5.49 2.72
N GLU A 152 12.86 4.60 3.63
CA GLU A 152 12.96 3.14 3.53
C GLU A 152 11.56 2.49 3.44
N ILE A 153 11.42 1.48 2.59
CA ILE A 153 10.26 0.60 2.50
C ILE A 153 10.53 -0.67 3.32
N LEU A 154 9.67 -0.94 4.31
CA LEU A 154 9.65 -2.21 5.04
C LEU A 154 8.53 -3.11 4.50
N LEU A 155 8.87 -4.30 4.00
CA LEU A 155 7.88 -5.26 3.53
C LEU A 155 7.52 -6.27 4.62
N ALA A 156 6.23 -6.39 4.93
CA ALA A 156 5.72 -7.42 5.84
C ALA A 156 5.93 -8.83 5.26
N GLN A 157 6.15 -9.81 6.15
CA GLN A 157 6.25 -11.22 5.81
C GLN A 157 5.47 -12.05 6.86
N PRO A 158 4.49 -12.88 6.46
CA PRO A 158 3.95 -13.04 5.11
C PRO A 158 3.04 -11.87 4.68
N ARG A 159 2.79 -11.77 3.37
CA ARG A 159 1.85 -10.83 2.73
C ARG A 159 1.25 -11.46 1.48
N GLY A 160 0.19 -10.89 0.94
CA GLY A 160 -0.37 -11.28 -0.36
C GLY A 160 -1.14 -12.61 -0.30
N PHE A 161 -1.18 -13.37 -1.40
CA PHE A 161 -2.00 -14.57 -1.54
C PHE A 161 -1.83 -15.62 -0.43
N CYS A 162 -2.95 -16.18 0.03
CA CYS A 162 -2.97 -17.39 0.86
C CYS A 162 -3.28 -18.64 0.01
N ALA A 163 -3.13 -19.83 0.59
CA ALA A 163 -3.36 -21.10 -0.10
C ALA A 163 -4.80 -21.25 -0.63
N GLY A 164 -5.79 -20.72 0.10
CA GLY A 164 -7.20 -20.75 -0.31
C GLY A 164 -7.48 -19.89 -1.54
N VAL A 165 -6.90 -18.68 -1.58
CA VAL A 165 -7.02 -17.75 -2.71
C VAL A 165 -6.31 -18.29 -3.95
N GLY A 166 -5.06 -18.76 -3.81
CA GLY A 166 -4.33 -19.36 -4.93
C GLY A 166 -5.08 -20.53 -5.55
N ARG A 167 -5.61 -21.43 -4.72
CA ARG A 167 -6.47 -22.54 -5.17
C ARG A 167 -7.72 -22.05 -5.90
N ALA A 168 -8.41 -21.03 -5.39
CA ALA A 168 -9.66 -20.56 -5.98
C ALA A 168 -9.45 -19.92 -7.36
N ILE A 169 -8.40 -19.13 -7.52
CA ILE A 169 -8.01 -18.55 -8.82
C ILE A 169 -7.66 -19.66 -9.81
N GLU A 170 -6.84 -20.63 -9.39
CA GLU A 170 -6.42 -21.75 -10.23
C GLU A 170 -7.63 -22.60 -10.70
N ILE A 171 -8.65 -22.77 -9.87
CA ILE A 171 -9.90 -23.47 -10.25
C ILE A 171 -10.57 -22.77 -11.42
N VAL A 172 -10.68 -21.45 -11.41
CA VAL A 172 -11.29 -20.68 -12.51
C VAL A 172 -10.43 -20.78 -13.77
N GLU A 173 -9.12 -20.59 -13.67
CA GLU A 173 -8.20 -20.64 -14.81
C GLU A 173 -8.17 -22.01 -15.48
N ARG A 174 -8.16 -23.09 -14.70
CA ARG A 174 -8.23 -24.45 -15.24
C ARG A 174 -9.59 -24.77 -15.84
N ALA A 175 -10.68 -24.29 -15.24
CA ALA A 175 -12.01 -24.45 -15.83
C ALA A 175 -12.11 -23.74 -17.19
N LEU A 176 -11.57 -22.52 -17.31
CA LEU A 176 -11.51 -21.80 -18.58
C LEU A 176 -10.67 -22.55 -19.62
N THR A 177 -9.53 -23.12 -19.21
CA THR A 177 -8.64 -23.89 -20.09
C THR A 177 -9.30 -25.19 -20.57
N LEU A 178 -10.00 -25.91 -19.69
CA LEU A 178 -10.57 -27.23 -19.99
C LEU A 178 -11.94 -27.16 -20.69
N PHE A 179 -12.75 -26.16 -20.39
CA PHE A 179 -14.14 -26.08 -20.85
C PHE A 179 -14.44 -24.87 -21.73
N GLY A 180 -13.48 -23.96 -21.90
CA GLY A 180 -13.66 -22.72 -22.67
C GLY A 180 -14.52 -21.68 -21.93
N SER A 181 -14.69 -20.52 -22.56
CA SER A 181 -15.56 -19.46 -22.08
C SER A 181 -17.00 -19.61 -22.62
N PRO A 182 -18.03 -19.16 -21.87
CA PRO A 182 -17.95 -18.54 -20.54
C PRO A 182 -17.90 -19.57 -19.39
N ILE A 183 -17.19 -19.21 -18.32
CA ILE A 183 -17.28 -19.90 -17.01
C ILE A 183 -17.99 -18.98 -16.03
N TYR A 184 -19.09 -19.43 -15.44
CA TYR A 184 -19.84 -18.63 -14.47
C TYR A 184 -19.25 -18.80 -13.07
N VAL A 185 -19.11 -17.70 -12.34
CA VAL A 185 -18.63 -17.69 -10.96
C VAL A 185 -19.66 -16.98 -10.09
N ARG A 186 -20.11 -17.65 -9.02
CA ARG A 186 -21.06 -17.06 -8.08
C ARG A 186 -20.34 -16.13 -7.11
N HIS A 187 -20.71 -14.85 -7.15
CA HIS A 187 -19.99 -13.72 -6.55
C HIS A 187 -18.54 -13.62 -7.06
N GLU A 188 -17.81 -12.59 -6.64
CA GLU A 188 -16.38 -12.52 -6.89
C GLU A 188 -15.65 -13.76 -6.33
N ILE A 189 -14.74 -14.35 -7.13
CA ILE A 189 -13.99 -15.55 -6.71
C ILE A 189 -13.22 -15.30 -5.41
N VAL A 190 -12.67 -14.09 -5.29
CA VAL A 190 -12.02 -13.49 -4.12
C VAL A 190 -12.29 -11.98 -4.17
N HIS A 191 -12.31 -11.31 -3.01
CA HIS A 191 -12.47 -9.85 -2.94
C HIS A 191 -11.18 -9.12 -3.35
N ASN A 192 -10.91 -9.08 -4.66
CA ASN A 192 -9.86 -8.27 -5.26
C ASN A 192 -10.20 -7.86 -6.70
N ALA A 193 -10.33 -6.55 -6.94
CA ALA A 193 -10.77 -6.02 -8.23
C ALA A 193 -9.83 -6.39 -9.38
N TYR A 194 -8.51 -6.36 -9.15
CA TYR A 194 -7.50 -6.74 -10.15
C TYR A 194 -7.66 -8.21 -10.58
N VAL A 195 -7.80 -9.13 -9.62
CA VAL A 195 -8.01 -10.56 -9.91
C VAL A 195 -9.32 -10.81 -10.65
N VAL A 196 -10.41 -10.17 -10.21
CA VAL A 196 -11.73 -10.30 -10.84
C VAL A 196 -11.68 -9.82 -12.28
N GLU A 197 -11.09 -8.64 -12.55
CA GLU A 197 -11.00 -8.09 -13.89
C GLU A 197 -10.10 -8.93 -14.81
N ASP A 198 -9.00 -9.46 -14.28
CA ASP A 198 -8.14 -10.37 -15.04
C ASP A 198 -8.88 -11.64 -15.49
N LEU A 199 -9.65 -12.25 -14.59
CA LEU A 199 -10.46 -13.43 -14.91
C LEU A 199 -11.62 -13.10 -15.86
N ARG A 200 -12.24 -11.91 -15.75
CA ARG A 200 -13.25 -11.45 -16.73
C ARG A 200 -12.67 -11.38 -18.14
N ARG A 201 -11.49 -10.78 -18.30
CA ARG A 201 -10.79 -10.73 -19.59
C ARG A 201 -10.49 -12.11 -20.16
N LYS A 202 -10.22 -13.11 -19.30
CA LYS A 202 -10.00 -14.50 -19.70
C LYS A 202 -11.30 -15.26 -20.02
N GLY A 203 -12.48 -14.69 -19.75
CA GLY A 203 -13.79 -15.26 -20.09
C GLY A 203 -14.62 -15.78 -18.91
N ALA A 204 -14.26 -15.43 -17.66
CA ALA A 204 -15.13 -15.67 -16.51
C ALA A 204 -16.27 -14.64 -16.45
N VAL A 205 -17.45 -15.08 -16.04
CA VAL A 205 -18.65 -14.26 -15.86
C VAL A 205 -19.09 -14.35 -14.41
N PHE A 206 -18.96 -13.24 -13.67
CA PHE A 206 -19.33 -13.16 -12.25
C PHE A 206 -20.82 -12.80 -12.13
N VAL A 207 -21.57 -13.56 -11.35
CA VAL A 207 -23.03 -13.42 -11.17
C VAL A 207 -23.42 -13.35 -9.71
N GLU A 208 -24.51 -12.65 -9.40
CA GLU A 208 -25.02 -12.50 -8.03
C GLU A 208 -26.13 -13.52 -7.71
N SER A 209 -26.86 -14.00 -8.72
CA SER A 209 -27.89 -15.04 -8.62
C SER A 209 -27.59 -16.21 -9.56
N LEU A 210 -28.06 -17.41 -9.18
CA LEU A 210 -28.02 -18.56 -10.08
C LEU A 210 -28.97 -18.38 -11.27
N ASP A 211 -30.01 -17.55 -11.15
CA ASP A 211 -30.97 -17.29 -12.25
C ASP A 211 -30.29 -16.71 -13.50
N GLU A 212 -29.17 -16.04 -13.32
CA GLU A 212 -28.34 -15.46 -14.39
C GLU A 212 -27.52 -16.50 -15.15
N VAL A 213 -27.40 -17.72 -14.62
CA VAL A 213 -26.55 -18.79 -15.16
C VAL A 213 -27.39 -19.71 -16.05
N PRO A 214 -27.09 -19.92 -17.34
CA PRO A 214 -27.84 -20.87 -18.16
C PRO A 214 -27.84 -22.29 -17.59
N ASN A 215 -28.95 -23.02 -17.75
CA ASN A 215 -29.03 -24.42 -17.34
C ASN A 215 -27.95 -25.27 -18.01
N GLY A 216 -27.37 -26.23 -17.28
CA GLY A 216 -26.28 -27.07 -17.79
C GLY A 216 -24.91 -26.38 -17.90
N ALA A 217 -24.79 -25.08 -17.62
CA ALA A 217 -23.52 -24.37 -17.68
C ALA A 217 -22.55 -24.80 -16.57
N THR A 218 -21.27 -24.44 -16.75
CA THR A 218 -20.24 -24.62 -15.72
C THR A 218 -20.30 -23.45 -14.74
N LEU A 219 -20.44 -23.78 -13.45
CA LEU A 219 -20.53 -22.83 -12.34
C LEU A 219 -19.41 -23.09 -11.33
N ILE A 220 -18.82 -22.02 -10.82
CA ILE A 220 -17.84 -22.06 -9.73
C ILE A 220 -18.40 -21.30 -8.52
N PHE A 221 -18.42 -21.93 -7.35
CA PHE A 221 -18.68 -21.21 -6.08
C PHE A 221 -17.40 -20.53 -5.60
N SER A 222 -17.51 -19.30 -5.11
CA SER A 222 -16.34 -18.52 -4.67
C SER A 222 -15.63 -19.12 -3.44
N ALA A 223 -14.44 -18.59 -3.12
CA ALA A 223 -13.64 -19.05 -1.98
C ALA A 223 -14.34 -18.88 -0.62
N HIS A 224 -15.33 -17.99 -0.54
CA HIS A 224 -16.07 -17.64 0.67
C HIS A 224 -17.13 -18.69 1.06
N GLY A 225 -17.47 -19.60 0.14
CA GLY A 225 -18.52 -20.59 0.35
C GLY A 225 -19.94 -20.07 0.15
N VAL A 226 -20.89 -21.00 0.08
CA VAL A 226 -22.29 -20.72 -0.22
C VAL A 226 -23.25 -21.46 0.72
N PRO A 227 -24.48 -20.95 0.92
CA PRO A 227 -25.55 -21.64 1.65
C PRO A 227 -25.91 -23.00 1.03
N LYS A 228 -26.44 -23.93 1.84
CA LYS A 228 -26.94 -25.23 1.33
C LYS A 228 -28.05 -25.09 0.29
N ALA A 229 -28.89 -24.07 0.43
CA ALA A 229 -29.96 -23.79 -0.53
C ALA A 229 -29.42 -23.46 -1.94
N VAL A 230 -28.27 -22.77 -2.02
CA VAL A 230 -27.61 -22.44 -3.29
C VAL A 230 -27.05 -23.72 -3.93
N CYS A 231 -26.46 -24.62 -3.13
CA CYS A 231 -26.01 -25.93 -3.63
C CYS A 231 -27.18 -26.75 -4.21
N ALA A 232 -28.32 -26.80 -3.50
CA ALA A 232 -29.50 -27.53 -3.96
C ALA A 232 -30.04 -26.95 -5.28
N SER A 233 -30.15 -25.63 -5.37
CA SER A 233 -30.59 -24.93 -6.58
C SER A 233 -29.66 -25.20 -7.78
N ALA A 234 -28.34 -25.23 -7.57
CA ALA A 234 -27.40 -25.56 -8.65
C ALA A 234 -27.57 -26.99 -9.19
N VAL A 235 -27.90 -27.95 -8.32
CA VAL A 235 -28.20 -29.34 -8.71
C VAL A 235 -29.52 -29.42 -9.48
N GLU A 236 -30.57 -28.76 -9.01
CA GLU A 236 -31.88 -28.72 -9.68
C GLU A 236 -31.78 -28.13 -11.10
N ARG A 237 -30.88 -27.17 -11.31
CA ARG A 237 -30.62 -26.54 -12.62
C ARG A 237 -29.65 -27.33 -13.50
N GLY A 238 -29.19 -28.49 -13.05
CA GLY A 238 -28.28 -29.38 -13.78
C GLY A 238 -26.91 -28.77 -14.07
N LEU A 239 -26.44 -27.83 -13.24
CA LEU A 239 -25.17 -27.14 -13.46
C LEU A 239 -23.97 -28.05 -13.19
N ARG A 240 -22.89 -27.87 -13.95
CA ARG A 240 -21.60 -28.48 -13.65
C ARG A 240 -20.88 -27.61 -12.62
N VAL A 241 -20.90 -28.02 -11.35
CA VAL A 241 -20.36 -27.23 -10.25
C VAL A 241 -18.93 -27.62 -9.91
N PHE A 242 -18.04 -26.63 -9.82
CA PHE A 242 -16.76 -26.75 -9.12
C PHE A 242 -16.76 -25.86 -7.87
N ASP A 243 -16.46 -26.46 -6.72
CA ASP A 243 -16.47 -25.74 -5.45
C ASP A 243 -15.07 -25.18 -5.11
N ALA A 244 -14.91 -23.87 -5.25
CA ALA A 244 -13.70 -23.17 -4.88
C ALA A 244 -13.66 -22.74 -3.41
N THR A 245 -14.68 -23.05 -2.61
CA THR A 245 -14.70 -22.77 -1.16
C THR A 245 -13.39 -23.18 -0.53
N CYS A 246 -12.79 -22.27 0.25
CA CYS A 246 -11.57 -22.54 0.97
C CYS A 246 -11.79 -23.71 1.94
N PRO A 247 -10.91 -24.73 1.98
CA PRO A 247 -11.08 -25.87 2.90
C PRO A 247 -11.18 -25.47 4.38
N LEU A 248 -10.62 -24.31 4.77
CA LEU A 248 -10.76 -23.78 6.13
C LEU A 248 -12.15 -23.18 6.39
N VAL A 249 -12.83 -22.66 5.37
CA VAL A 249 -14.25 -22.28 5.46
C VAL A 249 -15.13 -23.53 5.48
N THR A 250 -14.84 -24.52 4.64
CA THR A 250 -15.55 -25.81 4.66
C THR A 250 -15.45 -26.50 6.03
N LYS A 251 -14.31 -26.38 6.72
CA LYS A 251 -14.15 -26.85 8.12
C LYS A 251 -15.21 -26.22 9.04
N VAL A 252 -15.39 -24.90 8.98
CA VAL A 252 -16.42 -24.18 9.75
C VAL A 252 -17.82 -24.66 9.36
N HIS A 253 -18.11 -24.79 8.06
CA HIS A 253 -19.42 -25.28 7.59
C HIS A 253 -19.75 -26.69 8.13
N MET A 254 -18.77 -27.60 8.13
CA MET A 254 -18.95 -28.95 8.67
C MET A 254 -19.15 -28.94 10.20
N GLU A 255 -18.44 -28.07 10.92
CA GLU A 255 -18.60 -27.91 12.36
C GLU A 255 -19.98 -27.37 12.71
N VAL A 256 -20.47 -26.36 11.98
CA VAL A 256 -21.83 -25.83 12.11
C VAL A 256 -22.88 -26.93 11.87
N ALA A 257 -22.77 -27.67 10.77
CA ALA A 257 -23.71 -28.72 10.44
C ALA A 257 -23.76 -29.82 11.52
N LYS A 258 -22.59 -30.18 12.07
CA LYS A 258 -22.48 -31.18 13.14
C LYS A 258 -23.09 -30.69 14.45
N LEU A 259 -22.72 -29.50 14.90
CA LEU A 259 -23.20 -28.94 16.18
C LEU A 259 -24.72 -28.73 16.16
N ARG A 260 -25.29 -28.30 15.03
CA ARG A 260 -26.74 -28.23 14.86
C ARG A 260 -27.40 -29.61 14.92
N ALA A 261 -26.80 -30.63 14.31
CA ALA A 261 -27.30 -32.01 14.42
C ALA A 261 -27.25 -32.54 15.87
N ASP A 262 -26.27 -32.10 16.66
CA ASP A 262 -26.13 -32.42 18.08
C ASP A 262 -27.06 -31.56 18.98
N GLY A 263 -27.86 -30.65 18.39
CA GLY A 263 -28.86 -29.82 19.07
C GLY A 263 -28.31 -28.55 19.74
N PHE A 264 -27.12 -28.08 19.35
CA PHE A 264 -26.55 -26.83 19.87
C PHE A 264 -27.01 -25.63 19.04
N ASP A 265 -27.52 -24.57 19.66
CA ASP A 265 -27.61 -23.26 19.00
C ASP A 265 -26.21 -22.69 18.76
N ILE A 266 -26.01 -22.01 17.64
CA ILE A 266 -24.69 -21.56 17.22
C ILE A 266 -24.66 -20.05 17.08
N VAL A 267 -23.68 -19.44 17.73
CA VAL A 267 -23.35 -18.02 17.59
C VAL A 267 -22.22 -17.88 16.58
N MET A 268 -22.54 -17.38 15.39
CA MET A 268 -21.58 -16.94 14.40
C MET A 268 -21.05 -15.56 14.80
N VAL A 269 -19.75 -15.46 15.08
CA VAL A 269 -19.05 -14.18 15.22
C VAL A 269 -18.54 -13.78 13.84
N GLY A 270 -19.05 -12.70 13.28
CA GLY A 270 -18.71 -12.31 11.91
C GLY A 270 -19.49 -11.11 11.42
N HIS A 271 -19.05 -10.50 10.31
CA HIS A 271 -19.66 -9.29 9.77
C HIS A 271 -20.93 -9.57 8.97
N ARG A 272 -22.02 -8.87 9.28
CA ARG A 272 -23.28 -9.00 8.54
C ARG A 272 -23.11 -8.60 7.07
N GLY A 273 -23.72 -9.38 6.18
CA GLY A 273 -23.64 -9.16 4.73
C GLY A 273 -22.33 -9.62 4.09
N HIS A 274 -21.39 -10.19 4.84
CA HIS A 274 -20.20 -10.80 4.25
C HIS A 274 -20.57 -12.18 3.64
N PRO A 275 -20.16 -12.50 2.40
CA PRO A 275 -20.53 -13.77 1.73
C PRO A 275 -20.17 -15.03 2.53
N GLU A 276 -19.04 -15.03 3.23
CA GLU A 276 -18.63 -16.14 4.10
C GLU A 276 -19.58 -16.34 5.29
N VAL A 277 -20.10 -15.24 5.84
CA VAL A 277 -21.06 -15.27 6.94
C VAL A 277 -22.41 -15.77 6.44
N GLU A 278 -22.86 -15.30 5.28
CA GLU A 278 -24.09 -15.80 4.65
C GLU A 278 -23.99 -17.29 4.33
N GLY A 279 -22.86 -17.73 3.77
CA GLY A 279 -22.54 -19.12 3.51
C GLY A 279 -22.58 -19.97 4.78
N THR A 280 -21.96 -19.50 5.86
CA THR A 280 -21.89 -20.22 7.15
C THR A 280 -23.26 -20.28 7.84
N MET A 281 -23.97 -19.15 7.90
CA MET A 281 -25.33 -19.07 8.45
C MET A 281 -26.30 -19.97 7.67
N GLY A 282 -26.12 -20.05 6.35
CA GLY A 282 -26.91 -20.88 5.45
C GLY A 282 -26.63 -22.38 5.50
N GLN A 283 -25.79 -22.85 6.43
CA GLN A 283 -25.56 -24.29 6.65
C GLN A 283 -26.66 -24.96 7.49
N ALA A 284 -27.50 -24.17 8.17
CA ALA A 284 -28.64 -24.63 8.93
C ALA A 284 -29.84 -23.67 8.80
N SER A 285 -31.06 -24.19 8.91
CA SER A 285 -32.29 -23.41 8.73
C SER A 285 -32.77 -22.68 9.99
N ALA A 286 -32.27 -23.07 11.18
CA ALA A 286 -32.66 -22.51 12.47
C ALA A 286 -31.55 -22.71 13.51
N GLY A 287 -31.61 -21.95 14.61
CA GLY A 287 -30.65 -21.99 15.73
C GLY A 287 -29.26 -21.47 15.34
N MET A 288 -29.23 -20.49 14.44
CA MET A 288 -28.04 -19.73 14.06
C MET A 288 -28.27 -18.28 14.47
N HIS A 289 -27.31 -17.69 15.17
CA HIS A 289 -27.33 -16.31 15.62
C HIS A 289 -26.07 -15.61 15.13
N LEU A 290 -26.18 -14.33 14.73
CA LEU A 290 -25.04 -13.54 14.28
C LEU A 290 -24.74 -12.44 15.30
N VAL A 291 -23.48 -12.31 15.70
CA VAL A 291 -22.98 -11.22 16.54
C VAL A 291 -21.74 -10.58 15.91
N GLU A 292 -21.64 -9.26 16.00
CA GLU A 292 -20.51 -8.46 15.50
C GLU A 292 -19.75 -7.80 16.66
N THR A 293 -20.46 -7.50 17.75
CA THR A 293 -19.96 -6.67 18.85
C THR A 293 -20.29 -7.26 20.22
N VAL A 294 -19.63 -6.76 21.25
CA VAL A 294 -19.98 -7.06 22.66
C VAL A 294 -21.42 -6.64 22.98
N GLY A 295 -21.94 -5.58 22.35
CA GLY A 295 -23.33 -5.16 22.49
C GLY A 295 -24.32 -6.20 21.96
N ASP A 296 -24.03 -6.82 20.81
CA ASP A 296 -24.84 -7.91 20.27
C ASP A 296 -24.83 -9.13 21.20
N VAL A 297 -23.66 -9.42 21.78
CA VAL A 297 -23.52 -10.48 22.78
C VAL A 297 -24.37 -10.20 24.00
N ALA A 298 -24.59 -8.94 24.41
CA ALA A 298 -25.47 -8.60 25.53
C ALA A 298 -26.97 -8.67 25.17
N ALA A 299 -27.32 -8.39 23.91
CA ALA A 299 -28.70 -8.46 23.41
C ALA A 299 -29.13 -9.88 22.99
N LEU A 300 -28.17 -10.81 22.84
CA LEU A 300 -28.42 -12.15 22.31
C LEU A 300 -29.50 -12.92 23.10
N GLN A 301 -30.43 -13.55 22.38
CA GLN A 301 -31.44 -14.43 22.93
C GLN A 301 -31.27 -15.83 22.32
N VAL A 302 -31.25 -16.83 23.18
CA VAL A 302 -30.95 -18.24 22.87
C VAL A 302 -31.95 -19.11 23.62
N ALA A 303 -32.34 -20.24 23.03
CA ALA A 303 -33.39 -21.07 23.61
C ALA A 303 -32.91 -21.83 24.85
N ASP A 304 -31.67 -22.31 24.83
CA ASP A 304 -31.04 -23.07 25.91
C ASP A 304 -29.59 -22.60 26.09
N SER A 305 -29.28 -22.00 27.24
CA SER A 305 -27.95 -21.46 27.55
C SER A 305 -26.86 -22.51 27.70
N ASP A 306 -27.23 -23.77 27.95
CA ASP A 306 -26.30 -24.87 28.17
C ASP A 306 -26.00 -25.65 26.88
N ARG A 307 -26.75 -25.37 25.81
CA ARG A 307 -26.62 -25.98 24.47
C ARG A 307 -26.20 -24.94 23.43
N ILE A 308 -25.13 -24.20 23.70
CA ILE A 308 -24.64 -23.16 22.78
C ILE A 308 -23.22 -23.48 22.34
N ALA A 309 -22.90 -23.22 21.09
CA ALA A 309 -21.55 -23.16 20.57
C ALA A 309 -21.30 -21.83 19.85
N TYR A 310 -20.04 -21.47 19.65
CA TYR A 310 -19.71 -20.39 18.71
C TYR A 310 -18.76 -20.87 17.62
N VAL A 311 -18.82 -20.18 16.49
CA VAL A 311 -17.85 -20.26 15.40
C VAL A 311 -17.51 -18.85 14.96
N THR A 312 -16.38 -18.67 14.26
CA THR A 312 -15.99 -17.35 13.78
C THR A 312 -15.77 -17.31 12.28
N GLN A 313 -16.01 -16.15 11.68
CA GLN A 313 -15.50 -15.83 10.35
C GLN A 313 -13.96 -15.93 10.33
N THR A 314 -13.40 -16.45 9.25
CA THR A 314 -11.97 -16.79 9.13
C THR A 314 -11.05 -15.56 8.99
N THR A 315 -11.63 -14.41 8.66
CA THR A 315 -10.94 -13.16 8.26
C THR A 315 -11.07 -12.02 9.28
N LEU A 316 -11.54 -12.31 10.49
CA LEU A 316 -11.71 -11.31 11.56
C LEU A 316 -10.38 -10.77 12.11
N SER A 317 -10.46 -9.58 12.68
CA SER A 317 -9.41 -9.06 13.57
C SER A 317 -9.37 -9.95 14.81
N ILE A 318 -8.18 -10.44 15.15
CA ILE A 318 -8.01 -11.37 16.26
C ILE A 318 -8.33 -10.70 17.58
N ASP A 319 -7.88 -9.46 17.74
CA ASP A 319 -8.06 -8.72 18.99
C ASP A 319 -9.57 -8.42 19.20
N ASP A 320 -10.27 -7.98 18.16
CA ASP A 320 -11.72 -7.71 18.22
C ASP A 320 -12.54 -8.98 18.43
N ALA A 321 -12.19 -10.07 17.74
CA ALA A 321 -12.84 -11.35 17.93
C ALA A 321 -12.66 -11.87 19.37
N MET A 322 -11.47 -11.68 19.97
CA MET A 322 -11.21 -12.08 21.35
C MET A 322 -12.03 -11.29 22.37
N GLU A 323 -12.33 -10.01 22.13
CA GLU A 323 -13.24 -9.23 22.97
C GLU A 323 -14.66 -9.80 22.93
N VAL A 324 -15.19 -10.08 21.74
CA VAL A 324 -16.53 -10.66 21.56
C VAL A 324 -16.61 -12.08 22.13
N ILE A 325 -15.59 -12.91 21.90
CA ILE A 325 -15.50 -14.27 22.46
C ILE A 325 -15.43 -14.23 23.99
N SER A 326 -14.68 -13.29 24.56
CA SER A 326 -14.59 -13.15 26.02
C SER A 326 -15.95 -12.76 26.62
N ALA A 327 -16.68 -11.86 25.97
CA ALA A 327 -18.04 -11.51 26.36
C ALA A 327 -19.00 -12.72 26.25
N LEU A 328 -18.87 -13.53 25.20
CA LEU A 328 -19.68 -14.75 25.01
C LEU A 328 -19.42 -15.75 26.13
N LYS A 329 -18.16 -16.02 26.47
CA LYS A 329 -17.79 -16.95 27.55
C LYS A 329 -18.22 -16.45 28.93
N ALA A 330 -18.14 -15.14 29.17
CA ALA A 330 -18.63 -14.55 30.41
C ALA A 330 -20.14 -14.68 30.55
N ARG A 331 -20.89 -14.48 29.46
CA ARG A 331 -22.36 -14.58 29.47
C ARG A 331 -22.87 -16.03 29.45
N PHE A 332 -22.19 -16.92 28.74
CA PHE A 332 -22.56 -18.32 28.56
C PHE A 332 -21.37 -19.22 28.97
N PRO A 333 -21.18 -19.49 30.27
CA PRO A 333 -20.00 -20.24 30.74
C PRO A 333 -19.89 -21.68 30.19
N ALA A 334 -21.00 -22.28 29.78
CA ALA A 334 -21.06 -23.60 29.16
C ALA A 334 -20.87 -23.57 27.63
N ILE A 335 -20.64 -22.40 27.03
CA ILE A 335 -20.53 -22.26 25.58
C ILE A 335 -19.40 -23.12 25.03
N ARG A 336 -19.74 -23.92 24.02
CA ARG A 336 -18.79 -24.80 23.36
C ARG A 336 -17.93 -24.03 22.37
N GLU A 337 -16.63 -24.16 22.55
CA GLU A 337 -15.63 -23.58 21.66
C GLU A 337 -15.29 -24.52 20.51
N PRO A 338 -14.87 -23.99 19.35
CA PRO A 338 -14.34 -24.81 18.27
C PRO A 338 -13.03 -25.47 18.73
N LYS A 339 -12.82 -26.74 18.35
CA LYS A 339 -11.63 -27.52 18.80
C LYS A 339 -10.30 -26.90 18.37
N LYS A 340 -10.32 -26.12 17.29
CA LYS A 340 -9.23 -25.30 16.78
C LYS A 340 -9.85 -23.99 16.36
N GLN A 341 -9.15 -22.88 16.53
CA GLN A 341 -9.59 -21.57 16.08
C GLN A 341 -10.07 -21.59 14.60
N ASP A 342 -11.09 -20.80 14.31
CA ASP A 342 -11.65 -20.66 12.96
C ASP A 342 -10.97 -19.53 12.18
N ILE A 343 -10.49 -18.48 12.86
CA ILE A 343 -9.58 -17.51 12.24
C ILE A 343 -8.39 -18.24 11.65
N CYS A 344 -8.23 -18.12 10.33
CA CYS A 344 -7.30 -18.96 9.60
C CYS A 344 -5.86 -18.52 9.81
N TYR A 345 -4.91 -19.43 9.53
CA TYR A 345 -3.47 -19.16 9.65
C TYR A 345 -3.06 -17.91 8.86
N ALA A 346 -3.62 -17.72 7.67
CA ALA A 346 -3.24 -16.64 6.78
C ALA A 346 -3.63 -15.26 7.34
N THR A 347 -4.81 -15.18 7.95
CA THR A 347 -5.30 -13.97 8.65
C THR A 347 -4.41 -13.67 9.85
N GLN A 348 -4.13 -14.68 10.68
CA GLN A 348 -3.28 -14.55 11.86
C GLN A 348 -1.88 -14.09 11.50
N ASN A 349 -1.20 -14.80 10.60
CA ASN A 349 0.18 -14.51 10.25
C ASN A 349 0.33 -13.10 9.63
N ARG A 350 -0.64 -12.66 8.80
CA ARG A 350 -0.60 -11.31 8.21
C ARG A 350 -0.84 -10.24 9.27
N GLN A 351 -1.78 -10.44 10.20
CA GLN A 351 -1.97 -9.52 11.31
C GLN A 351 -0.73 -9.46 12.20
N ASP A 352 -0.10 -10.59 12.51
CA ASP A 352 1.14 -10.65 13.29
C ASP A 352 2.30 -9.95 12.58
N ALA A 353 2.41 -10.13 11.25
CA ALA A 353 3.40 -9.42 10.44
C ALA A 353 3.20 -7.90 10.48
N VAL A 354 1.95 -7.42 10.41
CA VAL A 354 1.64 -5.99 10.59
C VAL A 354 1.92 -5.54 12.03
N LYS A 355 1.58 -6.34 13.03
CA LYS A 355 1.84 -6.05 14.44
C LYS A 355 3.34 -5.89 14.72
N PHE A 356 4.17 -6.68 14.03
CA PHE A 356 5.63 -6.62 14.09
C PHE A 356 6.21 -5.43 13.30
N MET A 357 5.66 -5.17 12.11
CA MET A 357 6.13 -4.11 11.22
C MET A 357 5.76 -2.70 11.71
N ALA A 358 4.50 -2.48 12.09
CA ALA A 358 3.96 -1.15 12.33
C ALA A 358 4.79 -0.30 13.30
N PRO A 359 5.27 -0.80 14.47
CA PRO A 359 6.08 0.00 15.40
C PRO A 359 7.41 0.51 14.82
N GLN A 360 7.83 0.02 13.65
CA GLN A 360 9.05 0.42 12.95
C GLN A 360 8.78 1.41 11.81
N CYS A 361 7.52 1.75 11.55
CA CYS A 361 7.08 2.56 10.42
C CYS A 361 6.44 3.87 10.89
N ASP A 362 6.56 4.91 10.06
CA ASP A 362 5.86 6.18 10.27
C ASP A 362 4.51 6.23 9.56
N VAL A 363 4.31 5.34 8.58
CA VAL A 363 3.08 5.12 7.81
C VAL A 363 3.04 3.68 7.29
N VAL A 364 1.85 3.09 7.20
CA VAL A 364 1.64 1.75 6.62
C VAL A 364 0.71 1.82 5.41
N ILE A 365 1.08 1.13 4.34
CA ILE A 365 0.27 0.95 3.14
C ILE A 365 -0.15 -0.53 3.05
N VAL A 366 -1.44 -0.76 2.96
CA VAL A 366 -2.05 -2.08 2.83
C VAL A 366 -2.61 -2.23 1.43
N VAL A 367 -2.05 -3.15 0.66
CA VAL A 367 -2.54 -3.46 -0.68
C VAL A 367 -3.78 -4.36 -0.61
N GLY A 368 -4.89 -3.88 -1.16
CA GLY A 368 -6.12 -4.66 -1.31
C GLY A 368 -7.39 -3.82 -1.50
N SER A 369 -8.44 -4.48 -1.97
CA SER A 369 -9.71 -3.85 -2.33
C SER A 369 -10.59 -3.52 -1.11
N PRO A 370 -11.50 -2.52 -1.21
CA PRO A 370 -12.35 -2.08 -0.12
C PRO A 370 -13.28 -3.16 0.47
N ASN A 371 -13.74 -4.09 -0.37
CA ASN A 371 -14.61 -5.20 0.04
C ASN A 371 -13.85 -6.37 0.71
N SER A 372 -12.51 -6.33 0.78
CA SER A 372 -11.72 -7.38 1.43
C SER A 372 -11.68 -7.18 2.96
N SER A 373 -12.42 -8.01 3.70
CA SER A 373 -12.44 -7.98 5.18
C SER A 373 -11.03 -8.07 5.76
N ASN A 374 -10.22 -9.05 5.31
CA ASN A 374 -8.85 -9.22 5.78
C ASN A 374 -7.99 -7.97 5.53
N SER A 375 -8.03 -7.38 4.33
CA SER A 375 -7.25 -6.16 4.04
C SER A 375 -7.64 -5.00 4.94
N ASN A 376 -8.94 -4.84 5.22
CA ASN A 376 -9.41 -3.81 6.16
C ASN A 376 -8.89 -4.07 7.59
N ARG A 377 -8.88 -5.34 8.04
CA ARG A 377 -8.33 -5.69 9.35
C ARG A 377 -6.84 -5.35 9.46
N LEU A 378 -6.04 -5.58 8.40
CA LEU A 378 -4.61 -5.21 8.41
C LEU A 378 -4.39 -3.71 8.58
N ARG A 379 -5.20 -2.87 7.91
CA ARG A 379 -5.16 -1.41 8.06
C ARG A 379 -5.47 -1.02 9.51
N GLU A 380 -6.57 -1.54 10.05
CA GLU A 380 -7.03 -1.23 11.40
C GLU A 380 -6.06 -1.70 12.49
N VAL A 381 -5.38 -2.84 12.28
CA VAL A 381 -4.32 -3.33 13.18
C VAL A 381 -3.14 -2.37 13.26
N ALA A 382 -2.76 -1.74 12.14
CA ALA A 382 -1.72 -0.71 12.14
C ALA A 382 -2.20 0.59 12.83
N GLU A 383 -3.43 1.03 12.56
CA GLU A 383 -4.04 2.22 13.19
C GLU A 383 -4.15 2.07 14.71
N LYS A 384 -4.56 0.89 15.19
CA LYS A 384 -4.61 0.57 16.64
C LYS A 384 -3.25 0.63 17.32
N ARG A 385 -2.15 0.60 16.56
CA ARG A 385 -0.78 0.79 17.06
C ARG A 385 -0.30 2.24 16.98
N GLY A 386 -1.19 3.17 16.62
CA GLY A 386 -0.88 4.59 16.53
C GLY A 386 -0.15 4.99 15.25
N VAL A 387 -0.12 4.11 14.24
CA VAL A 387 0.56 4.38 12.96
C VAL A 387 -0.49 4.67 11.89
N PRO A 388 -0.42 5.82 11.20
CA PRO A 388 -1.30 6.11 10.06
C PRO A 388 -1.25 4.98 9.04
N ALA A 389 -2.41 4.47 8.61
CA ALA A 389 -2.46 3.37 7.67
C ALA A 389 -3.48 3.61 6.55
N TYR A 390 -3.05 3.38 5.31
CA TYR A 390 -3.86 3.58 4.12
C TYR A 390 -4.03 2.27 3.38
N ARG A 391 -5.24 2.00 2.89
CA ARG A 391 -5.53 0.86 2.02
C ARG A 391 -5.61 1.36 0.59
N VAL A 392 -4.84 0.75 -0.31
CA VAL A 392 -4.83 1.06 -1.74
C VAL A 392 -5.12 -0.19 -2.55
N ASP A 393 -5.95 -0.05 -3.57
CA ASP A 393 -6.26 -1.11 -4.54
C ASP A 393 -5.36 -1.01 -5.78
N ALA A 394 -4.75 0.17 -6.01
CA ALA A 394 -3.85 0.41 -7.13
C ALA A 394 -2.74 1.42 -6.75
N PRO A 395 -1.55 1.36 -7.36
CA PRO A 395 -0.44 2.25 -7.02
C PRO A 395 -0.76 3.74 -7.19
N GLU A 396 -1.62 4.10 -8.15
CA GLU A 396 -2.00 5.47 -8.44
C GLU A 396 -2.77 6.15 -7.30
N GLN A 397 -3.31 5.34 -6.37
CA GLN A 397 -4.03 5.85 -5.18
C GLN A 397 -3.09 6.30 -4.06
N ILE A 398 -1.77 6.09 -4.21
CA ILE A 398 -0.78 6.56 -3.24
C ILE A 398 -0.66 8.07 -3.36
N ASP A 399 -1.08 8.79 -2.32
CA ASP A 399 -0.88 10.22 -2.19
C ASP A 399 0.57 10.50 -1.71
N PRO A 400 1.39 11.25 -2.48
CA PRO A 400 2.74 11.62 -2.06
C PRO A 400 2.80 12.34 -0.71
N ALA A 401 1.73 13.04 -0.32
CA ALA A 401 1.66 13.73 0.97
C ALA A 401 1.75 12.77 2.17
N TRP A 402 1.40 11.48 2.00
CA TRP A 402 1.53 10.47 3.05
C TRP A 402 2.99 10.19 3.44
N LEU A 403 3.94 10.52 2.55
CA LEU A 403 5.37 10.26 2.73
C LEU A 403 6.14 11.49 3.24
N GLY A 404 5.51 12.67 3.26
CA GLY A 404 6.17 13.92 3.65
C GLY A 404 6.78 13.87 5.05
N GLY A 405 8.10 14.04 5.15
CA GLY A 405 8.84 14.01 6.41
C GLY A 405 8.88 12.64 7.11
N LYS A 406 8.53 11.57 6.41
CA LYS A 406 8.57 10.19 6.91
C LYS A 406 9.92 9.55 6.57
N GLN A 407 10.39 8.66 7.42
CA GLN A 407 11.63 7.89 7.19
C GLN A 407 11.33 6.44 6.81
N ARG A 408 10.21 5.87 7.27
CA ARG A 408 9.88 4.47 7.01
C ARG A 408 8.43 4.28 6.63
N VAL A 409 8.20 3.67 5.46
CA VAL A 409 6.89 3.21 4.99
C VAL A 409 6.81 1.69 5.08
N GLY A 410 5.83 1.18 5.82
CA GLY A 410 5.51 -0.24 5.86
C GLY A 410 4.60 -0.61 4.71
N VAL A 411 4.86 -1.71 4.01
CA VAL A 411 3.98 -2.25 2.96
C VAL A 411 3.61 -3.68 3.29
N THR A 412 2.31 -3.95 3.25
CA THR A 412 1.76 -5.30 3.36
C THR A 412 0.66 -5.48 2.32
N ALA A 413 0.16 -6.70 2.17
CA ALA A 413 -0.89 -7.02 1.22
C ALA A 413 -1.88 -8.01 1.84
N GLY A 414 -3.17 -7.77 1.60
CA GLY A 414 -4.22 -8.69 2.05
C GLY A 414 -4.14 -10.06 1.37
N ALA A 415 -4.84 -11.04 1.95
CA ALA A 415 -4.83 -12.43 1.47
C ALA A 415 -5.33 -12.59 0.02
N SER A 416 -6.09 -11.63 -0.50
CA SER A 416 -6.63 -11.60 -1.86
C SER A 416 -5.82 -10.73 -2.84
N ALA A 417 -4.75 -10.06 -2.39
CA ALA A 417 -3.96 -9.18 -3.24
C ALA A 417 -2.77 -9.94 -3.88
N PRO A 418 -2.60 -9.88 -5.21
CA PRO A 418 -1.51 -10.56 -5.91
C PRO A 418 -0.16 -9.89 -5.63
N GLU A 419 0.93 -10.67 -5.64
CA GLU A 419 2.28 -10.14 -5.43
C GLU A 419 2.66 -9.09 -6.49
N ALA A 420 2.18 -9.25 -7.73
CA ALA A 420 2.39 -8.25 -8.79
C ALA A 420 1.85 -6.86 -8.41
N LEU A 421 0.71 -6.79 -7.72
CA LEU A 421 0.14 -5.53 -7.25
C LEU A 421 0.92 -4.95 -6.06
N ALA A 422 1.39 -5.82 -5.15
CA ALA A 422 2.27 -5.40 -4.07
C ALA A 422 3.59 -4.81 -4.60
N GLN A 423 4.16 -5.45 -5.63
CA GLN A 423 5.37 -5.00 -6.30
C GLN A 423 5.16 -3.67 -7.04
N ALA A 424 4.01 -3.49 -7.72
CA ALA A 424 3.66 -2.23 -8.37
C ALA A 424 3.52 -1.07 -7.36
N VAL A 425 2.98 -1.34 -6.16
CA VAL A 425 2.95 -0.36 -5.06
C VAL A 425 4.36 -0.02 -4.57
N VAL A 426 5.24 -1.02 -4.44
CA VAL A 426 6.66 -0.79 -4.09
C VAL A 426 7.35 0.06 -5.15
N GLU A 427 7.13 -0.21 -6.44
CA GLU A 427 7.68 0.57 -7.54
C GLU A 427 7.20 2.02 -7.50
N ARG A 428 5.90 2.23 -7.27
CA ARG A 428 5.37 3.58 -7.10
C ARG A 428 5.99 4.32 -5.91
N LEU A 429 6.22 3.64 -4.79
CA LEU A 429 6.93 4.24 -3.65
C LEU A 429 8.39 4.56 -3.96
N ARG A 430 9.05 3.75 -4.80
CA ARG A 430 10.41 4.03 -5.28
C ARG A 430 10.46 5.25 -6.20
N GLU A 431 9.48 5.42 -7.08
CA GLU A 431 9.34 6.66 -7.88
C GLU A 431 9.13 7.88 -6.99
N LEU A 432 8.44 7.69 -5.86
CA LEU A 432 8.29 8.68 -4.80
C LEU A 432 9.48 8.66 -3.82
N GLY A 433 10.64 8.19 -4.24
CA GLY A 433 11.95 8.30 -3.56
C GLY A 433 12.22 7.38 -2.38
N ALA A 434 11.37 6.38 -2.13
CA ALA A 434 11.64 5.32 -1.15
C ALA A 434 12.53 4.22 -1.76
N CYS A 435 13.79 4.53 -2.06
CA CYS A 435 14.64 3.66 -2.89
C CYS A 435 15.20 2.42 -2.17
N HIS A 436 15.17 2.38 -0.83
CA HIS A 436 15.63 1.21 -0.06
C HIS A 436 14.45 0.34 0.32
N VAL A 437 14.51 -0.94 -0.04
CA VAL A 437 13.45 -1.91 0.25
C VAL A 437 14.02 -3.06 1.06
N ARG A 438 13.41 -3.33 2.22
CA ARG A 438 13.82 -4.42 3.10
C ARG A 438 12.63 -5.28 3.49
N THR A 439 12.72 -6.57 3.21
CA THR A 439 11.75 -7.55 3.70
C THR A 439 12.06 -7.86 5.16
N LEU A 440 11.04 -7.79 6.01
CA LEU A 440 11.14 -8.15 7.41
C LEU A 440 11.13 -9.67 7.59
N ASP A 441 11.74 -10.14 8.69
CA ASP A 441 11.63 -11.54 9.09
C ASP A 441 10.17 -11.90 9.38
N GLY A 442 9.80 -13.14 9.03
CA GLY A 442 8.43 -13.61 9.17
C GLY A 442 8.28 -15.11 8.99
N ILE A 443 7.10 -15.61 9.31
CA ILE A 443 6.77 -17.03 9.17
C ILE A 443 6.70 -17.39 7.68
N GLN A 444 7.28 -18.52 7.30
CA GLN A 444 7.10 -19.12 5.98
C GLN A 444 5.82 -19.97 5.93
N GLU A 445 4.95 -19.70 4.96
CA GLU A 445 3.69 -20.42 4.77
C GLU A 445 3.87 -21.52 3.72
N ASN A 446 3.89 -22.79 4.15
CA ASN A 446 4.05 -23.96 3.25
C ASN A 446 2.74 -24.74 3.04
N VAL A 447 1.61 -24.10 3.24
CA VAL A 447 0.28 -24.73 3.13
C VAL A 447 -0.16 -24.76 1.67
N SER A 448 -0.66 -25.90 1.21
CA SER A 448 -1.30 -26.03 -0.10
C SER A 448 -2.61 -26.81 0.03
N PHE A 449 -3.54 -26.56 -0.88
CA PHE A 449 -4.84 -27.22 -0.91
C PHE A 449 -5.07 -27.90 -2.26
N PRO A 450 -5.58 -29.14 -2.29
CA PRO A 450 -5.80 -29.86 -3.53
C PRO A 450 -6.97 -29.27 -4.32
N LEU A 451 -6.87 -29.32 -5.64
CA LEU A 451 -7.95 -28.92 -6.54
C LEU A 451 -9.11 -29.93 -6.51
N PRO A 452 -10.34 -29.50 -6.83
CA PRO A 452 -11.46 -30.40 -7.10
C PRO A 452 -11.14 -31.42 -8.19
N LYS A 453 -11.75 -32.61 -8.10
CA LYS A 453 -11.70 -33.61 -9.18
C LYS A 453 -12.26 -33.03 -10.47
N GLY A 454 -11.71 -33.44 -11.62
CA GLY A 454 -12.15 -32.98 -12.95
C GLY A 454 -11.45 -31.72 -13.46
N LEU A 455 -10.48 -31.17 -12.71
CA LEU A 455 -9.64 -30.02 -13.10
C LEU A 455 -8.14 -30.38 -13.23
N ALA A 456 -7.82 -31.66 -13.40
CA ALA A 456 -6.45 -32.05 -13.76
C ALA A 456 -6.20 -31.71 -15.23
N LEU A 457 -5.10 -31.01 -15.53
CA LEU A 457 -4.68 -30.80 -16.91
C LEU A 457 -4.16 -32.12 -17.50
N PRO A 458 -4.36 -32.38 -18.81
CA PRO A 458 -3.70 -33.48 -19.50
C PRO A 458 -2.18 -33.35 -19.36
N ALA A 459 -1.50 -34.48 -19.17
CA ALA A 459 -0.04 -34.55 -19.06
C ALA A 459 0.66 -34.21 -20.38
#